data_AF-A0A3D3JSI7-F1
#
_entry.id   AF-A0A3D3JSI7-F1
#
_cell.length_a   1.000
_cell.length_b   1.000
_cell.length_c   1.000
_cell.angle_alpha   90.00
_cell.angle_beta   90.00
_cell.angle_gamma   90.00
#
_symmetry.space_group_name_H-M   'P 1'
#
loop_
_entity.id
_entity.type
_entity.pdbx_description
1 polymer ?
#
loop_
_entity_poly.entity_id
_entity_poly.type
_entity_poly.pdbx_seq_one_letter_code
_entity_poly.pdbx_strand_id
1 'polypeptide(L)'
;MARYRDAKYDFLYLTEHCDKLTYGRFPDFQALDSADFRVLPGVEYRAETVRYGRPAEAMILGLNTLTSSQWKPGIGQQEMIEAINADGGIAILSCTYWDGRSISDMVNLQGVTGIEIYNATCEGVACKGYAVTHWDELLESGMRLYGLAVDDCHFNSWPDFALGWIVVCVDDRTPTAITEAIRTGKFYSSCGPAIEEWSLSGNKITFRCSEVKTIACNGLTFSGRVVRAPPGETLTGCTFDLSERWASNLPWLRFSCCDPDGRWAWTNAFWLSDLNQ
;
A
#
# COMPACT_ATOMS: atom_id res chain seq x y z
N MET A 1 10.53 5.51 -16.98
CA MET A 1 9.33 5.97 -17.71
C MET A 1 8.93 5.07 -18.85
N ALA A 2 9.71 4.96 -19.94
CA ALA A 2 9.35 4.12 -21.10
C ALA A 2 8.96 2.68 -20.71
N ARG A 3 9.75 2.03 -19.84
CA ARG A 3 9.45 0.68 -19.32
C ARG A 3 8.07 0.58 -18.68
N TYR A 4 7.70 1.53 -17.81
CA TYR A 4 6.38 1.55 -17.14
C TYR A 4 5.24 1.76 -18.14
N ARG A 5 5.43 2.62 -19.15
CA ARG A 5 4.44 2.79 -20.24
C ARG A 5 4.27 1.50 -21.06
N ASP A 6 5.37 0.83 -21.38
CA ASP A 6 5.35 -0.45 -22.10
C ASP A 6 4.65 -1.55 -21.29
N ALA A 7 4.85 -1.54 -19.96
CA ALA A 7 4.16 -2.39 -19.00
C ALA A 7 2.71 -1.97 -18.68
N LYS A 8 2.16 -0.98 -19.40
CA LYS A 8 0.76 -0.54 -19.30
C LYS A 8 0.36 0.08 -17.96
N TYR A 9 1.31 0.66 -17.24
CA TYR A 9 0.99 1.50 -16.09
C TYR A 9 0.30 2.78 -16.58
N ASP A 10 -0.70 3.25 -15.83
CA ASP A 10 -1.39 4.52 -16.09
C ASP A 10 -0.70 5.69 -15.41
N PHE A 11 -0.01 5.44 -14.30
CA PHE A 11 0.67 6.48 -13.53
C PHE A 11 1.87 5.95 -12.75
N LEU A 12 2.72 6.88 -12.30
CA LEU A 12 3.83 6.62 -11.39
C LEU A 12 4.02 7.81 -10.45
N TYR A 13 4.31 7.54 -9.19
CA TYR A 13 4.94 8.50 -8.29
C TYR A 13 6.46 8.37 -8.39
N LEU A 14 7.13 9.46 -8.74
CA LEU A 14 8.58 9.53 -8.70
C LEU A 14 9.04 10.01 -7.33
N THR A 15 9.70 9.14 -6.57
CA THR A 15 9.93 9.31 -5.14
C THR A 15 11.41 9.20 -4.80
N GLU A 16 12.20 10.15 -5.29
CA GLU A 16 13.63 10.21 -4.97
C GLU A 16 13.86 10.45 -3.47
N HIS A 17 14.97 9.94 -2.95
CA HIS A 17 15.36 10.21 -1.58
C HIS A 17 15.57 11.71 -1.31
N CYS A 18 15.14 12.15 -0.14
CA CYS A 18 15.21 13.55 0.31
C CYS A 18 16.63 14.15 0.28
N ASP A 19 17.68 13.34 0.46
CA ASP A 19 19.07 13.79 0.40
C ASP A 19 19.51 14.19 -1.02
N LYS A 20 18.99 13.53 -2.05
CA LYS A 20 19.20 13.92 -3.46
C LYS A 20 18.49 15.23 -3.81
N LEU A 21 17.40 15.55 -3.11
CA LEU A 21 16.65 16.81 -3.29
C LEU A 21 17.46 18.03 -2.83
N THR A 22 18.33 17.85 -1.83
CA THR A 22 19.25 18.88 -1.32
C THR A 22 20.20 19.41 -2.42
N TYR A 23 20.36 18.68 -3.54
CA TYR A 23 21.22 19.07 -4.66
C TYR A 23 20.47 19.64 -5.87
N GLY A 24 19.18 20.00 -5.75
CA GLY A 24 18.43 20.67 -6.81
C GLY A 24 18.17 19.81 -8.05
N ARG A 25 18.22 18.48 -7.92
CA ARG A 25 17.99 17.52 -9.01
C ARG A 25 16.56 17.00 -9.00
N PHE A 26 15.58 17.89 -9.11
CA PHE A 26 14.24 17.42 -9.46
C PHE A 26 14.23 17.04 -10.93
N PRO A 27 13.83 15.81 -11.28
CA PRO A 27 13.41 15.57 -12.65
C PRO A 27 12.25 16.52 -12.95
N ASP A 28 12.21 17.08 -14.16
CA ASP A 28 11.05 17.84 -14.62
C ASP A 28 9.89 16.85 -14.81
N PHE A 29 9.13 16.61 -13.74
CA PHE A 29 8.00 15.68 -13.75
C PHE A 29 6.96 16.09 -14.79
N GLN A 30 6.78 17.40 -15.01
CA GLN A 30 5.83 17.92 -15.99
C GLN A 30 6.26 17.54 -17.42
N ALA A 31 7.56 17.53 -17.71
CA ALA A 31 8.06 17.05 -18.99
C ALA A 31 7.89 15.54 -19.21
N LEU A 32 7.74 14.75 -18.13
CA LEU A 32 7.53 13.30 -18.20
C LEU A 32 6.05 12.90 -18.17
N ASP A 33 5.18 13.81 -17.76
CA ASP A 33 3.74 13.65 -17.63
C ASP A 33 3.03 13.75 -19.00
N SER A 34 2.17 12.79 -19.34
CA SER A 34 1.38 12.79 -20.59
C SER A 34 -0.01 12.22 -20.39
N ALA A 35 -0.99 12.60 -21.21
CA ALA A 35 -2.41 12.27 -20.95
C ALA A 35 -2.69 10.76 -20.83
N ASP A 36 -1.84 9.94 -21.44
CA ASP A 36 -1.84 8.48 -21.43
C ASP A 36 -0.96 7.86 -20.33
N PHE A 37 -0.15 8.66 -19.63
CA PHE A 37 0.74 8.22 -18.55
C PHE A 37 1.06 9.36 -17.57
N ARG A 38 0.51 9.28 -16.37
CA ARG A 38 0.63 10.34 -15.37
C ARG A 38 1.91 10.21 -14.56
N VAL A 39 2.68 11.29 -14.43
CA VAL A 39 3.87 11.32 -13.56
C VAL A 39 3.62 12.30 -12.43
N LEU A 40 3.50 11.75 -11.21
CA LEU A 40 3.20 12.51 -10.01
C LEU A 40 4.45 12.67 -9.13
N PRO A 41 4.57 13.80 -8.42
CA PRO A 41 5.70 14.03 -7.55
C PRO A 41 5.55 13.30 -6.21
N GLY A 42 6.65 12.76 -5.71
CA GLY A 42 6.76 12.31 -4.34
C GLY A 42 8.20 12.38 -3.86
N VAL A 43 8.40 12.07 -2.59
CA VAL A 43 9.71 12.06 -1.94
C VAL A 43 9.75 10.92 -0.94
N GLU A 44 10.86 10.20 -0.92
CA GLU A 44 11.14 9.24 0.15
C GLU A 44 12.01 9.92 1.22
N TYR A 45 11.43 10.13 2.39
CA TYR A 45 12.08 10.80 3.52
C TYR A 45 12.72 9.80 4.48
N ARG A 46 13.96 10.10 4.87
CA ARG A 46 14.58 9.52 6.07
C ARG A 46 14.14 10.30 7.31
N ALA A 47 13.57 9.60 8.28
CA ALA A 47 13.22 10.12 9.60
C ALA A 47 13.89 9.28 10.71
N GLU A 48 14.16 9.90 11.87
CA GLU A 48 14.71 9.21 13.02
C GLU A 48 13.63 8.54 13.87
N THR A 49 14.01 7.41 14.45
CA THR A 49 13.26 6.67 15.45
C THR A 49 14.19 6.04 16.47
N VAL A 50 13.62 5.43 17.51
CA VAL A 50 14.36 4.69 18.53
C VAL A 50 13.87 3.26 18.53
N ARG A 51 14.78 2.31 18.28
CA ARG A 51 14.49 0.88 18.34
C ARG A 51 15.33 0.19 19.39
N TYR A 52 14.68 -0.54 20.30
CA TYR A 52 15.33 -1.25 21.42
C TYR A 52 16.33 -0.35 22.18
N GLY A 53 15.97 0.93 22.37
CA GLY A 53 16.81 1.93 23.02
C GLY A 53 18.00 2.43 22.19
N ARG A 54 18.05 2.16 20.88
CA ARG A 54 19.12 2.60 19.97
C ARG A 54 18.54 3.53 18.90
N PRO A 55 19.30 4.54 18.45
CA PRO A 55 18.94 5.31 17.27
C PRO A 55 18.75 4.40 16.05
N ALA A 56 17.69 4.64 15.29
CA ALA A 56 17.38 3.95 14.05
C ALA A 56 16.75 4.95 13.07
N GLU A 57 16.67 4.55 11.80
CA GLU A 57 16.01 5.33 10.76
C GLU A 57 14.73 4.61 10.31
N ALA A 58 13.73 5.38 9.91
CA ALA A 58 12.47 4.92 9.35
C ALA A 58 12.21 5.66 8.02
N MET A 59 11.78 4.91 7.01
CA MET A 59 11.45 5.50 5.72
C MET A 59 9.97 5.87 5.69
N ILE A 60 9.72 7.11 5.25
CA ILE A 60 8.38 7.66 5.12
C ILE A 60 8.25 8.21 3.71
N LEU A 61 7.34 7.64 2.95
CA LEU A 61 7.03 8.07 1.60
C LEU A 61 6.00 9.20 1.67
N GLY A 62 6.36 10.36 1.14
CA GLY A 62 5.45 11.48 0.92
C GLY A 62 4.99 11.52 -0.52
N LEU A 63 3.74 11.15 -0.78
CA LEU A 63 3.13 11.32 -2.09
C LEU A 63 2.57 12.72 -2.24
N ASN A 64 2.59 13.26 -3.46
CA ASN A 64 2.08 14.58 -3.82
C ASN A 64 2.74 15.71 -3.01
N THR A 65 4.03 15.54 -2.71
CA THR A 65 4.90 16.56 -2.14
C THR A 65 6.17 16.64 -2.97
N LEU A 66 6.64 17.87 -3.19
CA LEU A 66 7.87 18.15 -3.94
C LEU A 66 9.02 18.51 -3.01
N THR A 67 8.75 19.22 -1.92
CA THR A 67 9.79 19.65 -0.99
C THR A 67 9.16 19.76 0.38
N SER A 68 9.58 18.93 1.33
CA SER A 68 9.39 19.31 2.72
C SER A 68 10.45 20.35 3.03
N SER A 69 10.09 21.63 2.94
CA SER A 69 10.91 22.73 3.49
C SER A 69 11.23 22.51 4.98
N GLN A 70 10.51 21.61 5.63
CA GLN A 70 10.63 21.22 7.02
C GLN A 70 11.58 20.03 7.23
N TRP A 71 11.94 19.27 6.18
CA TRP A 71 12.86 18.15 6.33
C TRP A 71 14.24 18.66 6.74
N LYS A 72 14.80 18.01 7.75
CA LYS A 72 16.13 18.26 8.29
C LYS A 72 16.71 16.92 8.81
N PRO A 73 18.03 16.73 8.78
CA PRO A 73 18.64 15.62 9.49
C PRO A 73 18.19 15.60 10.96
N GLY A 74 17.78 14.43 11.45
CA GLY A 74 17.28 14.27 12.81
C GLY A 74 15.79 14.53 13.02
N ILE A 75 15.01 14.80 11.96
CA ILE A 75 13.55 14.91 12.09
C ILE A 75 12.94 13.57 12.53
N GLY A 76 12.07 13.58 13.53
CA GLY A 76 11.40 12.37 14.02
C GLY A 76 10.29 11.88 13.07
N GLN A 77 9.91 10.60 13.18
CA GLN A 77 8.84 10.01 12.35
C GLN A 77 7.53 10.83 12.36
N GLN A 78 7.03 11.17 13.56
CA GLN A 78 5.77 11.90 13.71
C GLN A 78 5.84 13.31 13.11
N GLU A 79 6.94 14.03 13.36
CA GLU A 79 7.18 15.36 12.80
C GLU A 79 7.22 15.33 11.26
N MET A 80 7.82 14.28 10.69
CA MET A 80 7.86 14.13 9.23
C MET A 80 6.47 13.82 8.64
N ILE A 81 5.67 12.98 9.30
CA ILE A 81 4.29 12.70 8.86
C ILE A 81 3.46 13.98 8.87
N GLU A 82 3.57 14.77 9.93
CA GLU A 82 2.90 16.06 10.06
C GLU A 82 3.34 17.04 8.98
N ALA A 83 4.64 17.12 8.69
CA ALA A 83 5.18 17.97 7.64
C ALA A 83 4.64 17.59 6.25
N ILE A 84 4.62 16.29 5.91
CA ILE A 84 4.05 15.80 4.64
C ILE A 84 2.58 16.20 4.52
N ASN A 85 1.80 16.00 5.59
CA ASN A 85 0.38 16.30 5.60
C ASN A 85 0.11 17.81 5.53
N ALA A 86 0.93 18.64 6.20
CA ALA A 86 0.83 20.09 6.16
C ALA A 86 1.08 20.66 4.75
N ASP A 87 1.93 20.00 3.96
CA ASP A 87 2.17 20.32 2.55
C ASP A 87 1.07 19.79 1.61
N GLY A 88 -0.02 19.21 2.14
CA GLY A 88 -1.08 18.60 1.35
C GLY A 88 -0.71 17.24 0.73
N GLY A 89 0.40 16.65 1.16
CA GLY A 89 0.84 15.34 0.73
C GLY A 89 0.06 14.19 1.37
N ILE A 90 0.54 12.97 1.15
CA ILE A 90 0.04 11.74 1.75
C ILE A 90 1.23 11.01 2.36
N ALA A 91 1.21 10.83 3.69
CA ALA A 91 2.25 10.10 4.40
C ALA A 91 1.99 8.58 4.41
N ILE A 92 2.94 7.82 3.88
CA ILE A 92 2.92 6.35 3.81
C ILE A 92 4.17 5.80 4.52
N LEU A 93 4.00 4.79 5.36
CA LEU A 93 5.11 4.07 5.99
C LEU A 93 5.75 3.13 4.95
N SER A 94 7.02 3.33 4.59
CA SER A 94 7.69 2.61 3.48
C SER A 94 8.77 1.66 3.98
N CYS A 95 8.92 0.47 3.39
CA CYS A 95 10.01 -0.47 3.75
C CYS A 95 10.02 -0.94 5.23
N THR A 96 8.87 -1.00 5.90
CA THR A 96 8.78 -1.24 7.36
C THR A 96 9.45 -2.52 7.84
N TYR A 97 9.42 -3.60 7.04
CA TYR A 97 10.11 -4.83 7.41
C TYR A 97 11.62 -4.76 7.12
N TRP A 98 12.04 -4.07 6.05
CA TRP A 98 13.45 -3.89 5.70
C TRP A 98 14.19 -3.04 6.71
N ASP A 99 13.69 -1.84 7.01
CA ASP A 99 14.24 -0.97 8.06
C ASP A 99 14.05 -1.58 9.46
N GLY A 100 13.24 -2.64 9.55
CA GLY A 100 13.06 -3.55 10.68
C GLY A 100 12.11 -3.02 11.75
N ARG A 101 11.28 -2.01 11.43
CA ARG A 101 10.34 -1.41 12.39
C ARG A 101 9.48 -2.47 13.03
N SER A 102 9.27 -2.32 14.33
CA SER A 102 8.27 -3.08 15.07
C SER A 102 6.98 -2.26 15.17
N ILE A 103 5.91 -2.91 15.64
CA ILE A 103 4.65 -2.23 15.92
C ILE A 103 4.80 -1.14 16.97
N SER A 104 5.67 -1.32 17.98
CA SER A 104 5.88 -0.28 18.98
C SER A 104 6.42 1.03 18.39
N ASP A 105 7.11 0.94 17.25
CA ASP A 105 7.67 2.09 16.55
C ASP A 105 6.59 2.87 15.75
N MET A 106 5.41 2.26 15.53
CA MET A 106 4.40 2.74 14.57
C MET A 106 3.00 2.95 15.18
N VAL A 107 2.63 2.18 16.20
CA VAL A 107 1.24 2.11 16.73
C VAL A 107 0.68 3.43 17.27
N ASN A 108 1.56 4.36 17.65
CA ASN A 108 1.16 5.67 18.18
C ASN A 108 1.25 6.80 17.14
N LEU A 109 1.73 6.51 15.93
CA LEU A 109 1.85 7.53 14.88
C LEU A 109 0.46 8.02 14.44
N GLN A 110 0.35 9.31 14.19
CA GLN A 110 -0.88 9.98 13.78
C GLN A 110 -0.74 10.58 12.40
N GLY A 111 -1.82 10.58 11.61
CA GLY A 111 -1.83 11.16 10.26
C GLY A 111 -1.21 10.28 9.17
N VAL A 112 -0.92 9.01 9.48
CA VAL A 112 -0.48 8.02 8.48
C VAL A 112 -1.67 7.60 7.63
N THR A 113 -1.55 7.67 6.31
CA THR A 113 -2.60 7.21 5.38
C THR A 113 -2.45 5.74 5.01
N GLY A 114 -1.22 5.23 4.95
CA GLY A 114 -0.97 3.85 4.54
C GLY A 114 0.40 3.31 4.92
N ILE A 115 0.61 2.06 4.57
CA ILE A 115 1.82 1.28 4.80
C ILE A 115 2.12 0.43 3.57
N GLU A 116 3.39 0.35 3.17
CA GLU A 116 3.83 -0.64 2.19
C GLU A 116 3.75 -2.04 2.80
N ILE A 117 2.87 -2.88 2.25
CA ILE A 117 2.68 -4.28 2.64
C ILE A 117 3.45 -5.23 1.74
N TYR A 118 3.83 -4.76 0.55
CA TYR A 118 4.76 -5.41 -0.35
C TYR A 118 5.69 -4.36 -0.97
N ASN A 119 6.99 -4.61 -0.95
CA ASN A 119 8.00 -3.80 -1.62
C ASN A 119 8.96 -4.73 -2.40
N ALA A 120 9.04 -4.54 -3.72
CA ALA A 120 9.78 -5.45 -4.59
C ALA A 120 11.29 -5.37 -4.42
N THR A 121 11.85 -4.16 -4.30
CA THR A 121 13.28 -3.98 -4.01
C THR A 121 13.66 -4.63 -2.68
N CYS A 122 12.89 -4.40 -1.61
CA CYS A 122 13.09 -5.03 -0.30
C CYS A 122 13.10 -6.56 -0.40
N GLU A 123 12.21 -7.14 -1.22
CA GLU A 123 12.16 -8.58 -1.44
C GLU A 123 13.41 -9.07 -2.16
N GLY A 124 13.76 -8.45 -3.28
CA GLY A 124 14.89 -8.86 -4.11
C GLY A 124 16.25 -8.75 -3.43
N VAL A 125 16.46 -7.70 -2.61
CA VAL A 125 17.77 -7.42 -2.00
C VAL A 125 17.94 -8.00 -0.60
N ALA A 126 16.85 -8.26 0.12
CA ALA A 126 16.92 -8.62 1.54
C ALA A 126 15.92 -9.71 1.97
N CYS A 127 15.05 -10.21 1.08
CA CYS A 127 13.93 -11.10 1.43
C CYS A 127 13.03 -10.50 2.53
N LYS A 128 12.82 -9.18 2.46
CA LYS A 128 12.05 -8.41 3.44
C LYS A 128 10.93 -7.59 2.80
N GLY A 129 10.39 -8.04 1.68
CA GLY A 129 9.37 -7.28 0.95
C GLY A 129 7.99 -7.32 1.59
N TYR A 130 7.65 -8.41 2.29
CA TYR A 130 6.30 -8.60 2.83
C TYR A 130 6.17 -8.07 4.25
N ALA A 131 5.30 -7.06 4.43
CA ALA A 131 4.97 -6.44 5.72
C ALA A 131 3.47 -6.50 6.04
N VAL A 132 2.75 -7.50 5.49
CA VAL A 132 1.31 -7.70 5.73
C VAL A 132 1.01 -7.88 7.23
N THR A 133 1.90 -8.54 7.98
CA THR A 133 1.76 -8.69 9.44
C THR A 133 1.82 -7.34 10.16
N HIS A 134 2.67 -6.42 9.71
CA HIS A 134 2.71 -5.07 10.28
C HIS A 134 1.39 -4.33 10.05
N TRP A 135 0.84 -4.46 8.85
CA TRP A 135 -0.45 -3.85 8.53
C TRP A 135 -1.58 -4.43 9.37
N ASP A 136 -1.66 -5.76 9.50
CA ASP A 136 -2.67 -6.41 10.33
C ASP A 136 -2.57 -5.95 11.78
N GLU A 137 -1.38 -5.95 12.41
CA GLU A 137 -1.22 -5.51 13.80
C GLU A 137 -1.58 -4.02 14.01
N LEU A 138 -1.34 -3.14 13.03
CA LEU A 138 -1.78 -1.75 13.08
C LEU A 138 -3.31 -1.61 12.92
N LEU A 139 -3.93 -2.43 12.07
CA LEU A 139 -5.40 -2.50 11.99
C LEU A 139 -6.01 -3.03 13.31
N GLU A 140 -5.36 -3.99 13.96
CA GLU A 140 -5.79 -4.52 15.26
C GLU A 140 -5.68 -3.49 16.39
N SER A 141 -4.70 -2.58 16.33
CA SER A 141 -4.58 -1.48 17.30
C SER A 141 -5.65 -0.39 17.13
N GLY A 142 -6.45 -0.46 16.06
CA GLY A 142 -7.49 0.51 15.73
C GLY A 142 -7.05 1.58 14.72
N MET A 143 -5.81 1.54 14.23
CA MET A 143 -5.37 2.47 13.19
C MET A 143 -6.09 2.17 11.87
N ARG A 144 -6.62 3.22 11.25
CA ARG A 144 -7.28 3.13 9.94
C ARG A 144 -6.29 3.55 8.85
N LEU A 145 -5.57 2.58 8.30
CA LEU A 145 -4.56 2.81 7.25
C LEU A 145 -4.67 1.79 6.11
N TYR A 146 -4.25 2.19 4.92
CA TYR A 146 -4.31 1.40 3.70
C TYR A 146 -3.02 0.62 3.45
N GLY A 147 -3.12 -0.52 2.76
CA GLY A 147 -1.97 -1.36 2.44
C GLY A 147 -1.57 -1.19 0.98
N LEU A 148 -0.32 -0.83 0.70
CA LEU A 148 0.22 -0.56 -0.63
C LEU A 148 1.21 -1.65 -1.06
N ALA A 149 1.10 -2.13 -2.30
CA ALA A 149 2.16 -2.89 -2.96
C ALA A 149 2.92 -1.95 -3.90
N VAL A 150 4.26 -1.98 -3.83
CA VAL A 150 5.12 -1.09 -4.61
C VAL A 150 6.34 -1.83 -5.16
N ASP A 151 6.90 -1.27 -6.23
CA ASP A 151 8.17 -1.71 -6.79
C ASP A 151 9.38 -1.20 -5.99
N ASP A 152 9.37 0.09 -5.63
CA ASP A 152 10.54 0.81 -5.13
C ASP A 152 11.74 0.68 -6.09
N CYS A 153 11.46 0.88 -7.38
CA CYS A 153 12.35 0.49 -8.46
C CYS A 153 13.61 1.37 -8.54
N HIS A 154 14.77 0.72 -8.49
CA HIS A 154 16.09 1.32 -8.66
C HIS A 154 16.74 0.94 -10.00
N PHE A 155 16.15 -0.02 -10.74
CA PHE A 155 16.70 -0.60 -11.98
C PHE A 155 18.14 -1.11 -11.79
N ASN A 156 18.41 -1.72 -10.64
CA ASN A 156 19.73 -2.21 -10.28
C ASN A 156 19.92 -3.69 -10.68
N SER A 157 20.84 -4.41 -10.04
CA SER A 157 21.19 -5.81 -10.36
C SER A 157 20.06 -6.83 -10.13
N TRP A 158 19.00 -6.47 -9.40
CA TRP A 158 17.86 -7.36 -9.12
C TRP A 158 16.60 -6.89 -9.87
N PRO A 159 15.71 -7.81 -10.30
CA PRO A 159 14.43 -7.41 -10.88
C PRO A 159 13.57 -6.75 -9.80
N ASP A 160 13.36 -5.43 -9.93
CA ASP A 160 12.60 -4.57 -9.01
C ASP A 160 11.49 -3.79 -9.75
N PHE A 161 11.11 -4.26 -10.93
CA PHE A 161 10.23 -3.55 -11.86
C PHE A 161 8.97 -4.35 -12.15
N ALA A 162 7.81 -3.70 -12.01
CA ALA A 162 6.49 -4.25 -12.29
C ALA A 162 6.16 -5.53 -11.50
N LEU A 163 6.53 -5.54 -10.22
CA LEU A 163 6.33 -6.62 -9.27
C LEU A 163 5.32 -6.25 -8.16
N GLY A 164 5.11 -4.96 -7.90
CA GLY A 164 4.11 -4.47 -6.94
C GLY A 164 3.51 -3.13 -7.36
N TRP A 165 2.18 -3.03 -7.34
CA TRP A 165 1.46 -1.82 -7.71
C TRP A 165 0.12 -1.68 -6.99
N ILE A 166 -0.48 -0.50 -7.14
CA ILE A 166 -1.87 -0.25 -6.79
C ILE A 166 -2.70 -0.03 -8.05
N VAL A 167 -3.98 -0.37 -7.99
CA VAL A 167 -4.98 -0.06 -9.03
C VAL A 167 -6.01 0.87 -8.42
N VAL A 168 -6.07 2.11 -8.91
CA VAL A 168 -6.95 3.16 -8.40
C VAL A 168 -8.29 3.17 -9.14
N CYS A 169 -9.38 3.34 -8.40
CA CYS A 169 -10.74 3.38 -8.93
C CYS A 169 -11.20 4.83 -9.11
N VAL A 170 -11.10 5.36 -10.33
CA VAL A 170 -11.40 6.75 -10.69
C VAL A 170 -12.15 6.86 -12.01
N ASP A 171 -13.02 7.88 -12.13
CA ASP A 171 -13.77 8.16 -13.36
C ASP A 171 -12.89 8.81 -14.45
N ASP A 172 -11.87 9.56 -14.02
CA ASP A 172 -10.87 10.17 -14.88
C ASP A 172 -9.45 9.98 -14.31
N ARG A 173 -8.46 9.95 -15.19
CA ARG A 173 -7.06 9.71 -14.82
C ARG A 173 -6.31 11.00 -14.52
N THR A 174 -6.97 12.06 -14.04
CA THR A 174 -6.26 13.28 -13.66
C THR A 174 -5.36 13.03 -12.45
N PRO A 175 -4.24 13.75 -12.31
CA PRO A 175 -3.40 13.64 -11.12
C PRO A 175 -4.17 13.83 -9.82
N THR A 176 -5.10 14.79 -9.78
CA THR A 176 -5.96 15.04 -8.62
C THR A 176 -6.86 13.84 -8.30
N ALA A 177 -7.54 13.26 -9.30
CA ALA A 177 -8.40 12.09 -9.07
C ALA A 177 -7.59 10.89 -8.54
N ILE A 178 -6.40 10.64 -9.09
CA ILE A 178 -5.49 9.59 -8.64
C ILE A 178 -5.04 9.82 -7.19
N THR A 179 -4.57 11.02 -6.87
CA THR A 179 -4.14 11.38 -5.51
C THR A 179 -5.26 11.25 -4.50
N GLU A 180 -6.47 11.72 -4.83
CA GLU A 180 -7.62 11.62 -3.92
C GLU A 180 -8.11 10.17 -3.76
N ALA A 181 -8.01 9.34 -4.80
CA ALA A 181 -8.30 7.92 -4.67
C ALA A 181 -7.34 7.23 -3.70
N ILE A 182 -6.04 7.56 -3.74
CA ILE A 182 -5.06 7.04 -2.78
C ILE A 182 -5.36 7.56 -1.37
N ARG A 183 -5.63 8.86 -1.23
CA ARG A 183 -5.96 9.51 0.05
C ARG A 183 -7.18 8.89 0.73
N THR A 184 -8.17 8.47 -0.06
CA THR A 184 -9.45 7.92 0.44
C THR A 184 -9.56 6.41 0.34
N GLY A 185 -8.48 5.71 -0.02
CA GLY A 185 -8.44 4.25 -0.07
C GLY A 185 -9.24 3.62 -1.20
N LYS A 186 -9.59 4.38 -2.24
CA LYS A 186 -10.28 3.89 -3.46
C LYS A 186 -9.29 3.19 -4.41
N PHE A 187 -8.60 2.17 -3.90
CA PHE A 187 -7.68 1.36 -4.65
C PHE A 187 -7.57 -0.05 -4.06
N TYR A 188 -6.96 -0.95 -4.80
CA TYR A 188 -6.45 -2.21 -4.27
C TYR A 188 -4.97 -2.38 -4.63
N SER A 189 -4.26 -3.21 -3.88
CA SER A 189 -2.84 -3.51 -4.07
C SER A 189 -2.68 -4.87 -4.74
N SER A 190 -1.68 -5.02 -5.61
CA SER A 190 -1.43 -6.26 -6.33
C SER A 190 0.02 -6.46 -6.70
N CYS A 191 0.42 -7.73 -6.72
CA CYS A 191 1.65 -8.23 -7.31
C CYS A 191 1.37 -9.12 -8.54
N GLY A 192 0.12 -9.22 -8.98
CA GLY A 192 -0.30 -10.13 -10.07
C GLY A 192 -1.81 -10.18 -10.26
N PRO A 193 -2.58 -10.71 -9.29
CA PRO A 193 -4.01 -10.89 -9.44
C PRO A 193 -4.77 -9.57 -9.64
N ALA A 194 -5.82 -9.60 -10.46
CA ALA A 194 -6.78 -8.51 -10.55
C ALA A 194 -7.93 -8.72 -9.56
N ILE A 195 -8.32 -7.66 -8.85
CA ILE A 195 -9.56 -7.62 -8.07
C ILE A 195 -10.58 -6.86 -8.90
N GLU A 196 -11.61 -7.55 -9.36
CA GLU A 196 -12.55 -7.01 -10.34
C GLU A 196 -13.73 -6.31 -9.66
N GLU A 197 -14.28 -6.95 -8.63
CA GLU A 197 -15.42 -6.41 -7.89
C GLU A 197 -15.50 -7.06 -6.52
N TRP A 198 -15.99 -6.32 -5.54
CA TRP A 198 -16.64 -6.92 -4.39
C TRP A 198 -17.87 -6.09 -3.99
N SER A 199 -18.84 -6.75 -3.39
CA SER A 199 -20.09 -6.10 -2.97
C SER A 199 -20.62 -6.75 -1.71
N LEU A 200 -21.22 -5.95 -0.83
CA LEU A 200 -21.98 -6.42 0.32
C LEU A 200 -23.48 -6.29 0.03
N SER A 201 -24.22 -7.39 0.11
CA SER A 201 -25.68 -7.42 0.00
C SER A 201 -26.27 -8.20 1.17
N GLY A 202 -26.88 -7.47 2.13
CA GLY A 202 -27.29 -8.04 3.41
C GLY A 202 -26.06 -8.56 4.17
N ASN A 203 -26.04 -9.85 4.50
CA ASN A 203 -24.89 -10.50 5.15
C ASN A 203 -23.95 -11.20 4.16
N LYS A 204 -24.18 -11.08 2.84
CA LYS A 204 -23.38 -11.78 1.84
C LYS A 204 -22.40 -10.84 1.18
N ILE A 205 -21.12 -11.18 1.23
CA ILE A 205 -20.09 -10.53 0.44
C ILE A 205 -19.80 -11.40 -0.77
N THR A 206 -19.99 -10.85 -1.96
CA THR A 206 -19.50 -11.44 -3.21
C THR A 206 -18.18 -10.78 -3.58
N PHE A 207 -17.18 -11.59 -3.92
CA PHE A 207 -15.86 -11.15 -4.34
C PHE A 207 -15.50 -11.81 -5.68
N ARG A 208 -15.01 -11.02 -6.64
CA ARG A 208 -14.58 -11.46 -7.97
C ARG A 208 -13.18 -10.97 -8.29
N CYS A 209 -12.42 -11.82 -8.95
CA CYS A 209 -11.02 -11.61 -9.27
C CYS A 209 -10.62 -12.42 -10.50
N SER A 210 -9.41 -12.16 -11.00
CA SER A 210 -8.74 -13.05 -11.96
C SER A 210 -8.59 -14.47 -11.40
N GLU A 211 -8.13 -15.40 -12.24
CA GLU A 211 -7.89 -16.78 -11.84
C GLU A 211 -6.90 -16.88 -10.67
N VAL A 212 -7.35 -17.48 -9.56
CA VAL A 212 -6.58 -17.63 -8.31
C VAL A 212 -6.73 -19.01 -7.71
N LYS A 213 -5.74 -19.45 -6.93
CA LYS A 213 -5.82 -20.69 -6.14
C LYS A 213 -6.38 -20.48 -4.74
N THR A 214 -6.41 -19.24 -4.26
CA THR A 214 -6.86 -18.90 -2.89
C THR A 214 -7.50 -17.54 -2.85
N ILE A 215 -8.63 -17.43 -2.16
CA ILE A 215 -9.28 -16.18 -1.77
C ILE A 215 -9.49 -16.22 -0.25
N ALA A 216 -9.09 -15.16 0.45
CA ALA A 216 -9.23 -15.01 1.88
C ALA A 216 -10.00 -13.73 2.23
N CYS A 217 -10.88 -13.84 3.22
CA CYS A 217 -11.50 -12.75 3.94
C CYS A 217 -10.89 -12.72 5.33
N ASN A 218 -10.05 -11.73 5.62
CA ASN A 218 -9.35 -11.56 6.89
C ASN A 218 -10.08 -10.52 7.75
N GLY A 219 -10.14 -10.75 9.05
CA GLY A 219 -10.63 -9.79 10.03
C GLY A 219 -9.81 -9.85 11.32
N LEU A 220 -10.35 -9.29 12.40
CA LEU A 220 -9.68 -9.20 13.69
C LEU A 220 -9.29 -10.58 14.27
N THR A 221 -8.05 -10.73 14.73
CA THR A 221 -7.54 -11.93 15.44
C THR A 221 -7.69 -13.22 14.62
N PHE A 222 -8.33 -14.25 15.17
CA PHE A 222 -8.58 -15.54 14.51
C PHE A 222 -9.76 -15.50 13.53
N SER A 223 -10.41 -14.36 13.38
CA SER A 223 -11.59 -14.21 12.54
C SER A 223 -11.21 -14.10 11.06
N GLY A 224 -11.84 -14.93 10.25
CA GLY A 224 -11.65 -14.93 8.81
C GLY A 224 -12.08 -16.24 8.17
N ARG A 225 -12.08 -16.25 6.84
CA ARG A 225 -12.36 -17.43 6.02
C ARG A 225 -11.45 -17.47 4.81
N VAL A 226 -11.18 -18.69 4.36
CA VAL A 226 -10.40 -18.94 3.17
C VAL A 226 -11.16 -19.92 2.29
N VAL A 227 -11.26 -19.60 1.00
CA VAL A 227 -11.73 -20.50 -0.05
C VAL A 227 -10.52 -20.87 -0.90
N ARG A 228 -10.35 -22.16 -1.16
CA ARG A 228 -9.23 -22.68 -1.97
C ARG A 228 -9.78 -23.45 -3.16
N ALA A 229 -9.12 -23.30 -4.30
CA ALA A 229 -9.37 -24.16 -5.45
C ALA A 229 -8.98 -25.60 -5.11
N PRO A 230 -9.65 -26.60 -5.68
CA PRO A 230 -9.12 -27.96 -5.72
C PRO A 230 -7.73 -28.00 -6.36
N PRO A 231 -6.90 -29.03 -6.06
CA PRO A 231 -5.58 -29.16 -6.68
C PRO A 231 -5.65 -29.16 -8.21
N GLY A 232 -4.93 -28.24 -8.85
CA GLY A 232 -4.88 -28.10 -10.32
C GLY A 232 -5.99 -27.24 -10.92
N GLU A 233 -6.89 -26.69 -10.10
CA GLU A 233 -7.97 -25.80 -10.53
C GLU A 233 -7.74 -24.35 -10.06
N THR A 234 -8.54 -23.43 -10.61
CA THR A 234 -8.58 -22.01 -10.25
C THR A 234 -10.00 -21.59 -9.88
N LEU A 235 -10.12 -20.48 -9.14
CA LEU A 235 -11.36 -19.79 -8.82
C LEU A 235 -11.29 -18.38 -9.43
N THR A 236 -12.44 -17.79 -9.78
CA THR A 236 -12.56 -16.38 -10.19
C THR A 236 -13.41 -15.56 -9.22
N GLY A 237 -13.77 -16.16 -8.08
CA GLY A 237 -14.55 -15.48 -7.06
C GLY A 237 -15.11 -16.43 -6.01
N CYS A 238 -15.73 -15.85 -4.99
CA CYS A 238 -16.45 -16.58 -3.97
C CYS A 238 -17.50 -15.71 -3.29
N THR A 239 -18.30 -16.32 -2.41
CA THR A 239 -19.22 -15.60 -1.53
C THR A 239 -18.93 -15.98 -0.09
N PHE A 240 -18.86 -14.98 0.79
CA PHE A 240 -18.74 -15.15 2.24
C PHE A 240 -20.06 -14.73 2.92
N ASP A 241 -20.48 -15.49 3.93
CA ASP A 241 -21.67 -15.17 4.75
C ASP A 241 -21.22 -14.63 6.12
N LEU A 242 -21.49 -13.35 6.36
CA LEU A 242 -21.18 -12.63 7.60
C LEU A 242 -22.11 -13.01 8.76
N SER A 243 -23.17 -13.78 8.53
CA SER A 243 -23.99 -14.33 9.62
C SER A 243 -23.32 -15.52 10.32
N GLU A 244 -22.27 -16.08 9.74
CA GLU A 244 -21.51 -17.16 10.36
C GLU A 244 -20.66 -16.68 11.54
N ARG A 245 -20.41 -17.59 12.49
CA ARG A 245 -19.68 -17.32 13.73
C ARG A 245 -18.31 -16.67 13.54
N TRP A 246 -17.59 -16.98 12.46
CA TRP A 246 -16.26 -16.42 12.21
C TRP A 246 -16.29 -14.90 11.99
N ALA A 247 -17.43 -14.34 11.55
CA ALA A 247 -17.60 -12.92 11.28
C ALA A 247 -18.20 -12.16 12.47
N SER A 248 -18.42 -12.82 13.60
CA SER A 248 -19.01 -12.18 14.78
C SER A 248 -18.09 -11.07 15.32
N ASN A 249 -18.66 -9.88 15.53
CA ASN A 249 -18.00 -8.71 16.11
C ASN A 249 -16.73 -8.25 15.38
N LEU A 250 -16.68 -8.39 14.06
CA LEU A 250 -15.59 -7.83 13.26
C LEU A 250 -15.65 -6.28 13.27
N PRO A 251 -14.59 -5.57 13.65
CA PRO A 251 -14.53 -4.10 13.48
C PRO A 251 -14.22 -3.71 12.03
N TRP A 252 -13.42 -4.54 11.36
CA TRP A 252 -13.01 -4.39 9.97
C TRP A 252 -12.85 -5.76 9.32
N LEU A 253 -12.83 -5.77 8.00
CA LEU A 253 -12.41 -6.92 7.22
C LEU A 253 -11.72 -6.49 5.92
N ARG A 254 -10.89 -7.35 5.35
CA ARG A 254 -10.18 -7.14 4.07
C ARG A 254 -10.15 -8.43 3.28
N PHE A 255 -10.07 -8.32 1.96
CA PHE A 255 -9.88 -9.47 1.10
C PHE A 255 -8.45 -9.57 0.61
N SER A 256 -8.01 -10.79 0.38
CA SER A 256 -6.79 -11.07 -0.36
C SER A 256 -6.99 -12.27 -1.27
N CYS A 257 -6.28 -12.32 -2.39
CA CYS A 257 -6.29 -13.46 -3.29
C CYS A 257 -4.88 -13.76 -3.81
N CYS A 258 -4.62 -15.03 -4.11
CA CYS A 258 -3.32 -15.53 -4.51
C CYS A 258 -3.42 -16.36 -5.78
N ASP A 259 -2.63 -16.02 -6.79
CA ASP A 259 -2.59 -16.75 -8.05
C ASP A 259 -1.78 -18.06 -7.96
N PRO A 260 -1.79 -18.90 -9.01
CA PRO A 260 -0.99 -20.12 -9.05
C PRO A 260 0.52 -19.90 -8.78
N ASP A 261 1.08 -18.77 -9.23
CA ASP A 261 2.49 -18.41 -9.07
C ASP A 261 2.85 -17.94 -7.65
N GLY A 262 1.86 -17.75 -6.78
CA GLY A 262 2.09 -17.30 -5.40
C GLY A 262 2.09 -15.78 -5.24
N ARG A 263 1.70 -15.02 -6.27
CA ARG A 263 1.57 -13.57 -6.21
C ARG A 263 0.21 -13.21 -5.60
N TRP A 264 0.18 -12.13 -4.83
CA TRP A 264 -0.97 -11.74 -4.04
C TRP A 264 -1.57 -10.41 -4.48
N ALA A 265 -2.86 -10.24 -4.23
CA ALA A 265 -3.54 -8.96 -4.25
C ALA A 265 -4.36 -8.78 -2.97
N TRP A 266 -4.57 -7.53 -2.57
CA TRP A 266 -5.24 -7.15 -1.33
C TRP A 266 -6.17 -5.96 -1.57
N THR A 267 -7.41 -6.04 -1.10
CA THR A 267 -8.22 -4.83 -0.92
C THR A 267 -7.74 -4.08 0.31
N ASN A 268 -8.06 -2.78 0.40
CA ASN A 268 -8.00 -2.09 1.68
C ASN A 268 -8.95 -2.72 2.71
N ALA A 269 -8.62 -2.54 4.00
CA ALA A 269 -9.54 -2.89 5.07
C ALA A 269 -10.70 -1.90 5.09
N PHE A 270 -11.92 -2.43 5.15
CA PHE A 270 -13.11 -1.62 5.36
C PHE A 270 -13.69 -1.89 6.73
N TRP A 271 -14.13 -0.81 7.36
CA TRP A 271 -14.67 -0.84 8.71
C TRP A 271 -16.17 -1.06 8.63
N LEU A 272 -16.67 -2.04 9.37
CA LEU A 272 -18.10 -2.38 9.37
C LEU A 272 -18.95 -1.24 9.96
N SER A 273 -18.35 -0.35 10.75
CA SER A 273 -18.98 0.90 11.20
C SER A 273 -19.38 1.84 10.06
N ASP A 274 -18.66 1.77 8.93
CA ASP A 274 -18.81 2.70 7.82
C ASP A 274 -19.88 2.21 6.82
N LEU A 275 -20.29 0.95 6.93
CA LEU A 275 -21.31 0.32 6.09
C LEU A 275 -22.75 0.52 6.62
N ASN A 276 -22.90 1.01 7.85
CA ASN A 276 -24.19 1.26 8.51
C ASN A 276 -24.61 2.73 8.46
N GLN A 277 -23.95 3.56 7.64
CA GLN A 277 -24.28 4.97 7.39
C GLN A 277 -24.90 5.12 6.01
#